data_AF-A0AB35APY6-F1
#
_entry.id   AF-A0AB35APY6-F1
#
_cell.length_a   1.000
_cell.length_b   1.000
_cell.length_c   1.000
_cell.angle_alpha   90.00
_cell.angle_beta   90.00
_cell.angle_gamma   90.00
#
_symmetry.space_group_name_H-M   'P 1'
#
loop_
_entity.id
_entity.type
_entity.pdbx_description
1 polymer ?
#
loop_
_entity_poly.entity_id
_entity_poly.type
_entity_poly.pdbx_seq_one_letter_code
_entity_poly.pdbx_strand_id
1 'polypeptide(L)'
;MKYNETILTYAIEPLACTENHGIRPKPKYTYSLVACAKWEEKYICEWLEYHRSIGIDHIYLYSNDDCPDVIYDRIRPYISGSDPFVTFRHYPIPGQQYQMYFHFLRNFSTETEWLMFLDIDEFLCIKGSNFLPSFMSRIPKEIDGIHFNWCCYGNNGYKDRPDGSVLINYTKRERWANPYTKVLIRSKKVPYKDIYRTSSSPIMHEYNSLDPDLNMINVLGESVSKYYTNFPETAWEMLNSEERKQKILTVAYVAHFSMKSDTDFELRIQRGTSGDYRSELVWGTYSQEQRTNYHETTNEISDLYLHEYWLSQTARAWDFSIFPPSRWGNISQGMTATQISTVHAGTVEEDARRVLSGNLCGKCQNHTALEHNPWWEIDLESICLVHEMRLFNRLDGVPERVANFVLQGSLDNQEWFVMTRKNDGIIYGGADGHPYIWIDQSGIQARFLRITILGEETYLHFDQIQFFGEKAS
;
A
#
# COMPACT_ATOMS: atom_id res chain seq x y z
N MET A 1 -21.09 28.62 -26.37
CA MET A 1 -20.27 29.83 -26.19
C MET A 1 -19.18 29.84 -27.27
N LYS A 2 -18.87 30.97 -27.91
CA LYS A 2 -17.82 31.01 -28.95
C LYS A 2 -16.44 30.93 -28.28
N TYR A 3 -15.44 30.29 -28.87
CA TYR A 3 -14.06 30.24 -28.35
C TYR A 3 -13.49 31.62 -27.99
N ASN A 4 -13.87 32.65 -28.77
CA ASN A 4 -13.49 34.04 -28.52
C ASN A 4 -14.05 34.59 -27.19
N GLU A 5 -15.19 34.09 -26.71
CA GLU A 5 -15.75 34.52 -25.43
C GLU A 5 -15.05 33.80 -24.26
N THR A 6 -14.69 32.52 -24.45
CA THR A 6 -14.00 31.76 -23.39
C THR A 6 -12.55 32.18 -23.19
N ILE A 7 -11.85 32.64 -24.24
CA ILE A 7 -10.48 33.12 -24.11
C ILE A 7 -10.37 34.44 -23.33
N LEU A 8 -11.40 35.30 -23.39
CA LEU A 8 -11.42 36.58 -22.67
C LEU A 8 -11.43 36.41 -21.14
N THR A 9 -11.95 35.29 -20.65
CA THR A 9 -12.01 34.97 -19.23
C THR A 9 -10.89 34.04 -18.76
N TYR A 10 -9.96 33.65 -19.66
CA TYR A 10 -8.92 32.66 -19.38
C TYR A 10 -8.15 32.96 -18.09
N ALA A 11 -7.76 34.22 -17.91
CA ALA A 11 -6.99 34.66 -16.75
C ALA A 11 -7.85 35.00 -15.53
N ILE A 12 -9.18 34.89 -15.61
CA ILE A 12 -10.09 35.41 -14.58
C ILE A 12 -10.73 34.26 -13.79
N GLU A 13 -11.10 33.17 -14.46
CA GLU A 13 -11.81 32.06 -13.84
C GLU A 13 -11.60 30.73 -14.60
N PRO A 14 -11.97 29.59 -14.01
CA PRO A 14 -11.97 28.29 -14.71
C PRO A 14 -12.95 28.25 -15.89
N LEU A 15 -12.66 27.40 -16.88
CA LEU A 15 -13.47 27.23 -18.09
C LEU A 15 -14.92 26.86 -17.78
N ALA A 16 -15.14 25.92 -16.85
CA ALA A 16 -16.47 25.49 -16.48
C ALA A 16 -17.32 26.60 -15.83
N CYS A 17 -16.69 27.55 -15.12
CA CYS A 17 -17.38 28.73 -14.61
C CYS A 17 -17.81 29.63 -15.77
N THR A 18 -16.90 29.91 -16.70
CA THR A 18 -17.21 30.71 -17.89
C THR A 18 -18.35 30.11 -18.70
N GLU A 19 -18.30 28.81 -18.97
CA GLU A 19 -19.35 28.09 -19.72
C GLU A 19 -20.68 28.07 -18.99
N ASN A 20 -20.65 28.18 -17.65
CA ASN A 20 -21.83 28.22 -16.78
C ASN A 20 -22.13 29.63 -16.24
N HIS A 21 -21.80 30.67 -17.02
CA HIS A 21 -22.15 32.07 -16.72
C HIS A 21 -21.67 32.57 -15.34
N GLY A 22 -20.46 32.19 -14.95
CA GLY A 22 -19.82 32.54 -13.68
C GLY A 22 -20.22 31.66 -12.49
N ILE A 23 -21.15 30.71 -12.68
CA ILE A 23 -21.60 29.81 -11.62
C ILE A 23 -20.64 28.62 -11.54
N ARG A 24 -19.93 28.48 -10.41
CA ARG A 24 -19.07 27.31 -10.18
C ARG A 24 -19.93 26.04 -10.04
N PRO A 25 -19.67 24.98 -10.84
CA PRO A 25 -20.42 23.73 -10.72
C PRO A 25 -20.11 23.03 -9.38
N LYS A 26 -20.99 22.10 -8.99
CA LYS A 26 -20.74 21.22 -7.84
C LYS A 26 -19.51 20.34 -8.14
N PRO A 27 -18.53 20.25 -7.22
CA PRO A 27 -17.39 19.34 -7.39
C PRO A 27 -17.84 17.88 -7.55
N LYS A 28 -17.11 17.15 -8.38
CA LYS A 28 -17.19 15.68 -8.55
C LYS A 28 -16.43 14.96 -7.43
N TYR A 29 -15.30 15.54 -7.03
CA TYR A 29 -14.33 15.00 -6.10
C TYR A 29 -14.16 15.93 -4.89
N THR A 30 -13.69 15.38 -3.79
CA THR A 30 -13.45 16.09 -2.53
C THR A 30 -11.99 16.48 -2.39
N TYR A 31 -11.05 15.55 -2.62
CA TYR A 31 -9.62 15.75 -2.43
C TYR A 31 -8.83 15.24 -3.63
N SER A 32 -8.31 16.17 -4.43
CA SER A 32 -7.53 15.80 -5.61
C SER A 32 -6.06 16.20 -5.52
N LEU A 33 -5.21 15.32 -6.05
CA LEU A 33 -3.80 15.65 -6.31
C LEU A 33 -3.59 16.00 -7.77
N VAL A 34 -2.62 16.87 -8.01
CA VAL A 34 -2.16 17.23 -9.35
C VAL A 34 -0.67 17.03 -9.38
N ALA A 35 -0.21 16.15 -10.26
CA ALA A 35 1.18 15.75 -10.32
C ALA A 35 1.73 15.82 -11.75
N CYS A 36 3.01 16.15 -11.84
CA CYS A 36 3.79 16.02 -13.06
C CYS A 36 4.77 14.84 -12.90
N ALA A 37 4.76 13.92 -13.86
CA ALA A 37 5.68 12.80 -13.93
C ALA A 37 6.65 12.96 -15.10
N LYS A 38 7.93 12.69 -14.84
CA LYS A 38 8.97 12.54 -15.87
C LYS A 38 9.95 11.44 -15.47
N TRP A 39 9.96 10.34 -16.21
CA TRP A 39 10.73 9.12 -15.95
C TRP A 39 10.46 8.55 -14.54
N GLU A 40 9.18 8.50 -14.15
CA GLU A 40 8.72 8.03 -12.83
C GLU A 40 7.92 6.71 -12.91
N GLU A 41 8.00 6.01 -14.03
CA GLU A 41 7.26 4.76 -14.30
C GLU A 41 7.55 3.64 -13.29
N LYS A 42 8.71 3.67 -12.60
CA LYS A 42 9.09 2.68 -11.58
C LYS A 42 8.23 2.79 -10.32
N TYR A 43 7.81 3.99 -9.94
CA TYR A 43 7.19 4.26 -8.64
C TYR A 43 5.75 4.76 -8.74
N ILE A 44 5.28 5.12 -9.94
CA ILE A 44 3.97 5.76 -10.13
C ILE A 44 2.81 4.94 -9.54
N CYS A 45 2.82 3.61 -9.69
CA CYS A 45 1.73 2.78 -9.14
C CYS A 45 1.71 2.78 -7.61
N GLU A 46 2.87 2.74 -6.95
CA GLU A 46 2.96 2.85 -5.49
C GLU A 46 2.43 4.21 -5.02
N TRP A 47 2.85 5.28 -5.69
CA TRP A 47 2.41 6.64 -5.37
C TRP A 47 0.89 6.80 -5.52
N LEU A 48 0.30 6.28 -6.61
CA LEU A 48 -1.15 6.31 -6.83
C LEU A 48 -1.92 5.53 -5.76
N GLU A 49 -1.50 4.29 -5.47
CA GLU A 49 -2.18 3.44 -4.48
C GLU A 49 -2.03 3.97 -3.06
N TYR A 50 -0.86 4.52 -2.71
CA TYR A 50 -0.66 5.16 -1.41
C TYR A 50 -1.64 6.31 -1.22
N HIS A 51 -1.71 7.23 -2.18
CA HIS A 51 -2.57 8.40 -2.05
C HIS A 51 -4.06 8.01 -2.03
N ARG A 52 -4.46 6.99 -2.81
CA ARG A 52 -5.80 6.40 -2.70
C ARG A 52 -6.05 5.84 -1.30
N SER A 53 -5.10 5.12 -0.72
CA SER A 53 -5.25 4.46 0.59
C SER A 53 -5.44 5.44 1.74
N ILE A 54 -4.93 6.68 1.61
CA ILE A 54 -5.12 7.75 2.60
C ILE A 54 -6.34 8.65 2.32
N GLY A 55 -7.18 8.30 1.34
CA GLY A 55 -8.45 8.98 1.07
C GLY A 55 -8.38 10.15 0.08
N ILE A 56 -7.35 10.22 -0.77
CA ILE A 56 -7.43 11.00 -2.01
C ILE A 56 -8.42 10.29 -2.93
N ASP A 57 -9.39 11.02 -3.48
CA ASP A 57 -10.44 10.44 -4.31
C ASP A 57 -10.19 10.60 -5.82
N HIS A 58 -9.32 11.53 -6.24
CA HIS A 58 -8.96 11.65 -7.65
C HIS A 58 -7.57 12.26 -7.90
N ILE A 59 -6.94 11.89 -9.02
CA ILE A 59 -5.61 12.37 -9.37
C ILE A 59 -5.59 12.89 -10.82
N TYR A 60 -5.07 14.10 -11.02
CA TYR A 60 -4.76 14.65 -12.33
C TYR A 60 -3.27 14.47 -12.60
N LEU A 61 -2.94 13.48 -13.43
CA LEU A 61 -1.56 13.12 -13.73
C LEU A 61 -1.15 13.66 -15.10
N TYR A 62 -0.16 14.53 -15.11
CA TYR A 62 0.48 14.99 -16.33
C TYR A 62 1.80 14.25 -16.53
N SER A 63 2.03 13.66 -17.70
CA SER A 63 3.34 13.15 -18.10
C SER A 63 4.03 14.16 -19.01
N ASN A 64 5.29 14.48 -18.67
CA ASN A 64 6.22 15.24 -19.50
C ASN A 64 7.31 14.33 -20.10
N ASP A 65 7.04 13.02 -20.21
CA ASP A 65 7.90 12.09 -20.91
C ASP A 65 7.91 12.38 -22.40
N ASP A 66 9.04 12.17 -23.06
CA ASP A 66 9.13 12.29 -24.52
C ASP A 66 8.20 11.27 -25.22
N CYS A 67 8.04 10.09 -24.60
CA CYS A 67 7.09 9.06 -25.00
C CYS A 67 6.26 8.62 -23.79
N PRO A 68 4.92 8.78 -23.80
CA PRO A 68 4.07 8.44 -22.66
C PRO A 68 3.71 6.95 -22.58
N ASP A 69 4.07 6.12 -23.57
CA ASP A 69 3.57 4.74 -23.69
C ASP A 69 3.82 3.90 -22.43
N VAL A 70 5.05 3.95 -21.89
CA VAL A 70 5.43 3.14 -20.73
C VAL A 70 4.65 3.54 -19.48
N ILE A 71 4.56 4.84 -19.18
CA ILE A 71 3.80 5.31 -18.01
C ILE A 71 2.30 5.09 -18.21
N TYR A 72 1.80 5.28 -19.44
CA TYR A 72 0.39 5.06 -19.79
C TYR A 72 -0.02 3.60 -19.58
N ASP A 73 0.79 2.65 -20.03
CA ASP A 73 0.54 1.22 -19.83
C ASP A 73 0.50 0.83 -18.35
N ARG A 74 1.37 1.43 -17.53
CA ARG A 74 1.41 1.20 -16.07
C ARG A 74 0.15 1.71 -15.38
N ILE A 75 -0.35 2.89 -15.75
CA ILE A 75 -1.50 3.52 -15.10
C ILE A 75 -2.85 3.17 -15.74
N ARG A 76 -2.86 2.39 -16.82
CA ARG A 76 -4.09 2.01 -17.54
C ARG A 76 -5.21 1.49 -16.63
N PRO A 77 -4.93 0.69 -15.56
CA PRO A 77 -5.95 0.27 -14.61
C PRO A 77 -6.65 1.42 -13.84
N TYR A 78 -6.01 2.59 -13.74
CA TYR A 78 -6.49 3.73 -12.95
C TYR A 78 -7.24 4.78 -13.78
N ILE A 79 -7.08 4.76 -15.11
CA ILE A 79 -7.74 5.69 -16.05
C ILE A 79 -8.97 5.07 -16.73
N SER A 80 -9.18 3.76 -16.54
CA SER A 80 -10.24 3.00 -17.20
C SER A 80 -11.40 2.72 -16.24
N GLY A 81 -12.59 2.43 -16.80
CA GLY A 81 -13.79 2.11 -16.01
C GLY A 81 -14.81 3.25 -15.97
N SER A 82 -15.92 3.03 -15.25
CA SER A 82 -17.00 4.01 -15.12
C SER A 82 -16.69 5.15 -14.14
N ASP A 83 -15.72 4.93 -13.24
CA ASP A 83 -15.28 5.89 -12.24
C ASP A 83 -13.74 5.85 -12.14
N PRO A 84 -13.03 6.47 -13.09
CA PRO A 84 -11.57 6.42 -13.15
C PRO A 84 -10.97 7.27 -12.03
N PHE A 85 -9.97 6.71 -11.34
CA PHE A 85 -9.23 7.40 -10.28
C PHE A 85 -8.21 8.42 -10.80
N VAL A 86 -7.77 8.26 -12.06
CA VAL A 86 -6.75 9.12 -12.68
C VAL A 86 -7.30 9.75 -13.95
N THR A 87 -7.13 11.06 -14.07
CA THR A 87 -7.21 11.78 -15.34
C THR A 87 -5.81 12.03 -15.87
N PHE A 88 -5.43 11.29 -16.92
CA PHE A 88 -4.10 11.38 -17.52
C PHE A 88 -4.04 12.42 -18.65
N ARG A 89 -2.96 13.20 -18.71
CA ARG A 89 -2.64 14.10 -19.83
C ARG A 89 -1.17 13.97 -20.19
N HIS A 90 -0.86 13.85 -21.47
CA HIS A 90 0.51 13.97 -21.96
C HIS A 90 0.77 15.43 -22.38
N TYR A 91 1.86 16.00 -21.91
CA TYR A 91 2.31 17.34 -22.26
C TYR A 91 3.72 17.25 -22.86
N PRO A 92 3.87 17.28 -24.19
CA PRO A 92 5.12 16.91 -24.86
C PRO A 92 6.20 18.01 -24.84
N ILE A 93 5.93 19.19 -24.27
CA ILE A 93 6.89 20.30 -24.26
C ILE A 93 7.75 20.20 -22.99
N PRO A 94 9.07 19.95 -23.09
CA PRO A 94 9.91 19.73 -21.91
C PRO A 94 9.96 20.94 -20.97
N GLY A 95 9.89 20.68 -19.67
CA GLY A 95 10.16 21.69 -18.64
C GLY A 95 9.06 22.73 -18.43
N GLN A 96 7.82 22.40 -18.79
CA GLN A 96 6.66 23.31 -18.71
C GLN A 96 5.69 22.94 -17.57
N GLN A 97 6.23 22.74 -16.35
CA GLN A 97 5.43 22.33 -15.19
C GLN A 97 4.31 23.33 -14.88
N TYR A 98 4.61 24.63 -14.90
CA TYR A 98 3.57 25.64 -14.66
C TYR A 98 2.49 25.64 -15.74
N GLN A 99 2.82 25.35 -17.01
CA GLN A 99 1.80 25.27 -18.06
C GLN A 99 0.85 24.09 -17.84
N MET A 100 1.36 22.95 -17.37
CA MET A 100 0.53 21.80 -16.99
C MET A 100 -0.40 22.15 -15.82
N TYR A 101 0.11 22.85 -14.81
CA TYR A 101 -0.70 23.32 -13.68
C TYR A 101 -1.73 24.37 -14.09
N PHE A 102 -1.40 25.30 -14.99
CA PHE A 102 -2.36 26.25 -15.55
C PHE A 102 -3.41 25.57 -16.42
N HIS A 103 -3.03 24.55 -17.18
CA HIS A 103 -3.99 23.73 -17.91
C HIS A 103 -4.95 23.04 -16.95
N PHE A 104 -4.46 22.47 -15.83
CA PHE A 104 -5.32 21.92 -14.79
C PHE A 104 -6.24 22.98 -14.16
N LEU A 105 -5.68 24.11 -13.73
CA LEU A 105 -6.45 25.18 -13.08
C LEU A 105 -7.56 25.70 -13.98
N ARG A 106 -7.29 25.82 -15.29
CA ARG A 106 -8.29 26.26 -16.26
C ARG A 106 -9.37 25.20 -16.52
N ASN A 107 -9.00 23.93 -16.68
CA ASN A 107 -9.90 22.92 -17.24
C ASN A 107 -10.56 22.02 -16.18
N PHE A 108 -9.93 21.78 -15.04
CA PHE A 108 -10.34 20.73 -14.10
C PHE A 108 -10.49 21.18 -12.65
N SER A 109 -9.96 22.34 -12.25
CA SER A 109 -10.01 22.78 -10.84
C SER A 109 -11.42 22.84 -10.23
N THR A 110 -12.46 23.04 -11.05
CA THR A 110 -13.87 23.05 -10.61
C THR A 110 -14.42 21.67 -10.27
N GLU A 111 -13.76 20.60 -10.71
CA GLU A 111 -14.19 19.23 -10.46
C GLU A 111 -13.88 18.76 -9.04
N THR A 112 -13.05 19.49 -8.28
CA THR A 112 -12.63 19.10 -6.92
C THR A 112 -12.92 20.17 -5.88
N GLU A 113 -13.20 19.79 -4.63
CA GLU A 113 -13.35 20.75 -3.52
C GLU A 113 -11.99 21.25 -3.04
N TRP A 114 -11.02 20.34 -2.85
CA TRP A 114 -9.68 20.61 -2.38
C TRP A 114 -8.64 20.08 -3.37
N LEU A 115 -7.61 20.87 -3.64
CA LEU A 115 -6.50 20.47 -4.51
C LEU A 115 -5.15 20.67 -3.84
N MET A 116 -4.20 19.81 -4.19
CA MET A 116 -2.78 19.96 -3.85
C MET A 116 -1.93 19.60 -5.07
N PHE A 117 -0.95 20.44 -5.37
CA PHE A 117 0.12 20.08 -6.31
C PHE A 117 1.17 19.28 -5.55
N LEU A 118 1.45 18.06 -6.00
CA LEU A 118 2.33 17.13 -5.31
C LEU A 118 3.18 16.36 -6.33
N ASP A 119 4.50 16.30 -6.09
CA ASP A 119 5.43 15.64 -6.99
C ASP A 119 5.43 14.11 -6.74
N ILE A 120 5.87 13.31 -7.73
CA ILE A 120 5.82 11.83 -7.64
C ILE A 120 6.84 11.28 -6.62
N ASP A 121 7.83 12.07 -6.24
CA ASP A 121 8.77 11.75 -5.17
C ASP A 121 8.30 12.24 -3.78
N GLU A 122 7.06 12.70 -3.66
CA GLU A 122 6.49 13.23 -2.43
C GLU A 122 5.27 12.44 -1.95
N PHE A 123 5.21 12.14 -0.66
CA PHE A 123 4.11 11.38 -0.06
C PHE A 123 3.49 12.20 1.08
N LEU A 124 2.18 12.44 1.00
CA LEU A 124 1.45 13.11 2.09
C LEU A 124 1.34 12.18 3.30
N CYS A 125 2.07 12.47 4.37
CA CYS A 125 2.08 11.68 5.60
C CYS A 125 1.13 12.29 6.62
N ILE A 126 0.17 11.49 7.11
CA ILE A 126 -0.83 11.90 8.11
C ILE A 126 -0.72 10.97 9.30
N LYS A 127 -0.04 11.41 10.36
CA LYS A 127 0.25 10.54 11.49
C LYS A 127 -0.99 10.23 12.32
N GLY A 128 -1.01 9.02 12.86
CA GLY A 128 -2.10 8.47 13.67
C GLY A 128 -3.20 7.84 12.83
N SER A 129 -3.92 8.65 12.03
CA SER A 129 -5.10 8.15 11.29
C SER A 129 -4.79 7.55 9.92
N ASN A 130 -3.68 7.94 9.28
CA ASN A 130 -3.37 7.63 7.88
C ASN A 130 -4.54 7.93 6.91
N PHE A 131 -5.41 8.90 7.24
CA PHE A 131 -6.60 9.18 6.46
C PHE A 131 -6.90 10.68 6.44
N LEU A 132 -6.79 11.28 5.25
CA LEU A 132 -6.96 12.72 5.05
C LEU A 132 -8.36 13.20 5.44
N PRO A 133 -9.47 12.53 5.09
CA PRO A 133 -10.79 12.98 5.51
C PRO A 133 -10.95 13.07 7.04
N SER A 134 -10.33 12.14 7.79
CA SER A 134 -10.32 12.20 9.27
C SER A 134 -9.53 13.41 9.77
N PHE A 135 -8.38 13.70 9.17
CA PHE A 135 -7.61 14.91 9.49
C PHE A 135 -8.43 16.18 9.21
N MET A 136 -9.03 16.27 8.01
CA MET A 136 -9.78 17.43 7.53
C MET A 136 -11.10 17.65 8.29
N SER A 137 -11.71 16.62 8.86
CA SER A 137 -12.92 16.75 9.67
C SER A 137 -12.76 17.65 10.91
N ARG A 138 -11.51 17.84 11.36
CA ARG A 138 -11.15 18.68 12.51
C ARG A 138 -10.79 20.11 12.12
N ILE A 139 -10.69 20.39 10.82
CA ILE A 139 -10.31 21.71 10.31
C ILE A 139 -11.55 22.60 10.23
N PRO A 140 -11.50 23.83 10.79
CA PRO A 140 -12.62 24.76 10.72
C PRO A 140 -13.04 25.09 9.28
N LYS A 141 -14.34 25.36 9.06
CA LYS A 141 -14.90 25.52 7.70
C LYS A 141 -14.42 26.79 7.00
N GLU A 142 -14.06 27.80 7.78
CA GLU A 142 -13.53 29.10 7.34
C GLU A 142 -12.07 29.06 6.89
N ILE A 143 -11.37 27.94 7.11
CA ILE A 143 -10.01 27.74 6.59
C ILE A 143 -10.07 27.54 5.08
N ASP A 144 -9.24 28.30 4.37
CA ASP A 144 -9.13 28.28 2.92
C ASP A 144 -8.05 27.31 2.43
N GLY A 145 -7.00 27.08 3.22
CA GLY A 145 -5.93 26.14 2.89
C GLY A 145 -5.01 25.79 4.04
N ILE A 146 -4.26 24.70 3.85
CA ILE A 146 -3.38 24.10 4.86
C ILE A 146 -2.01 23.86 4.24
N HIS A 147 -0.97 24.33 4.92
CA HIS A 147 0.42 24.09 4.59
C HIS A 147 0.95 22.84 5.28
N PHE A 148 1.57 21.97 4.49
CA PHE A 148 2.26 20.76 4.93
C PHE A 148 3.75 20.94 4.68
N ASN A 149 4.53 21.10 5.74
CA ASN A 149 5.98 21.18 5.62
C ASN A 149 6.57 19.91 5.04
N TRP A 150 7.67 20.05 4.31
CA TRP A 150 8.48 18.94 3.87
C TRP A 150 9.23 18.29 5.03
N CYS A 151 9.56 17.02 4.84
CA CYS A 151 10.59 16.32 5.57
C CYS A 151 11.35 15.41 4.59
N CYS A 152 12.61 15.72 4.33
CA CYS A 152 13.43 15.02 3.33
C CYS A 152 13.82 13.62 3.82
N TYR A 153 13.58 12.61 2.99
CA TYR A 153 14.04 11.24 3.18
C TYR A 153 15.30 10.99 2.36
N GLY A 154 16.29 10.38 3.00
CA GLY A 154 17.59 10.11 2.40
C GLY A 154 17.63 8.79 1.63
N ASN A 155 18.76 8.56 0.98
CA ASN A 155 18.99 7.38 0.15
C ASN A 155 19.25 6.09 0.96
N ASN A 156 19.13 6.09 2.28
CA ASN A 156 19.44 4.93 3.14
C ASN A 156 20.86 4.33 2.97
N GLY A 157 21.80 5.07 2.35
CA GLY A 157 23.14 4.58 2.01
C GLY A 157 23.24 3.82 0.68
N TYR A 158 22.17 3.79 -0.13
CA TYR A 158 22.18 3.16 -1.44
C TYR A 158 22.99 3.96 -2.46
N LYS A 159 23.90 3.26 -3.16
CA LYS A 159 24.66 3.82 -4.30
C LYS A 159 23.81 3.91 -5.56
N ASP A 160 22.99 2.88 -5.80
CA ASP A 160 22.03 2.77 -6.89
C ASP A 160 20.64 2.53 -6.32
N ARG A 161 19.59 2.97 -7.03
CA ARG A 161 18.21 2.79 -6.59
C ARG A 161 17.87 1.29 -6.47
N PRO A 162 17.56 0.76 -5.26
CA PRO A 162 17.07 -0.61 -5.14
C PRO A 162 15.79 -0.85 -5.92
N ASP A 163 15.50 -2.13 -6.17
CA ASP A 163 14.21 -2.57 -6.68
C ASP A 163 13.13 -2.56 -5.60
N GLY A 164 11.88 -2.50 -6.04
CA GLY A 164 10.72 -2.47 -5.16
C GLY A 164 10.31 -1.07 -4.73
N SER A 165 9.69 -1.02 -3.55
CA SER A 165 8.92 0.10 -3.01
C SER A 165 9.79 1.21 -2.41
N VAL A 166 9.44 2.46 -2.67
CA VAL A 166 10.04 3.64 -2.03
C VAL A 166 9.77 3.59 -0.52
N LEU A 167 8.51 3.38 -0.13
CA LEU A 167 8.12 3.42 1.28
C LEU A 167 8.74 2.30 2.11
N ILE A 168 9.05 1.16 1.49
CA ILE A 168 9.72 0.03 2.15
C ILE A 168 11.24 0.26 2.24
N ASN A 169 11.87 0.76 1.18
CA ASN A 169 13.33 0.82 1.09
C ASN A 169 13.95 2.05 1.80
N TYR A 170 13.27 3.20 1.80
CA TYR A 170 13.83 4.46 2.30
C TYR A 170 13.18 4.84 3.65
N THR A 171 13.86 4.49 4.72
CA THR A 171 13.37 4.57 6.12
C THR A 171 14.15 5.55 6.98
N LYS A 172 15.05 6.33 6.38
CA LYS A 172 15.79 7.38 7.07
C LYS A 172 15.45 8.74 6.47
N ARG A 173 15.38 9.74 7.36
CA ARG A 173 15.01 11.11 7.03
C ARG A 173 15.83 12.12 7.82
N GLU A 174 15.74 13.37 7.41
CA GLU A 174 16.23 14.49 8.20
C GLU A 174 15.51 14.60 9.55
N ARG A 175 16.16 15.23 10.52
CA ARG A 175 15.66 15.25 11.90
C ARG A 175 14.36 16.04 12.07
N TRP A 176 14.22 17.17 11.37
CA TRP A 176 13.17 18.16 11.60
C TRP A 176 12.41 18.52 10.32
N ALA A 177 11.22 19.11 10.48
CA ALA A 177 10.48 19.66 9.34
C ALA A 177 11.27 20.79 8.66
N ASN A 178 11.17 20.82 7.33
CA ASN A 178 11.81 21.78 6.44
C ASN A 178 10.88 23.00 6.19
N PRO A 179 11.41 24.21 5.93
CA PRO A 179 10.62 25.40 5.65
C PRO A 179 9.82 25.34 4.35
N TYR A 180 10.22 24.52 3.37
CA TYR A 180 9.42 24.32 2.17
C TYR A 180 8.14 23.55 2.51
N THR A 181 7.02 23.90 1.86
CA THR A 181 5.71 23.30 2.13
C THR A 181 5.02 22.89 0.84
N LYS A 182 4.01 22.02 0.91
CA LYS A 182 2.96 21.94 -0.12
C LYS A 182 1.63 22.36 0.47
N VAL A 183 0.73 22.82 -0.39
CA VAL A 183 -0.53 23.42 0.06
C VAL A 183 -1.72 22.61 -0.42
N LEU A 184 -2.57 22.20 0.52
CA LEU A 184 -3.94 21.75 0.23
C LEU A 184 -4.86 22.97 0.32
N ILE A 185 -5.44 23.41 -0.80
CA ILE A 185 -6.29 24.62 -0.86
C ILE A 185 -7.67 24.28 -1.40
N ARG A 186 -8.69 24.99 -0.90
CA ARG A 186 -10.03 24.94 -1.50
C ARG A 186 -9.97 25.48 -2.92
N SER A 187 -10.42 24.69 -3.90
CA SER A 187 -10.31 25.02 -5.33
C SER A 187 -10.99 26.35 -5.70
N LYS A 188 -12.05 26.72 -4.97
CA LYS A 188 -12.78 27.99 -5.15
C LYS A 188 -12.04 29.23 -4.61
N LYS A 189 -10.98 29.03 -3.81
CA LYS A 189 -10.19 30.08 -3.17
C LYS A 189 -8.85 30.32 -3.86
N VAL A 190 -8.54 29.54 -4.90
CA VAL A 190 -7.37 29.79 -5.74
C VAL A 190 -7.49 31.18 -6.38
N PRO A 191 -6.48 32.07 -6.23
CA PRO A 191 -6.51 33.43 -6.78
C PRO A 191 -6.15 33.43 -8.28
N TYR A 192 -7.06 32.90 -9.12
CA TYR A 192 -6.82 32.71 -10.57
C TYR A 192 -6.26 33.95 -11.26
N LYS A 193 -6.85 35.11 -10.99
CA LYS A 193 -6.46 36.39 -11.59
C LYS A 193 -5.02 36.77 -11.31
N ASP A 194 -4.57 36.55 -10.09
CA ASP A 194 -3.24 36.98 -9.64
C ASP A 194 -2.16 35.97 -10.00
N ILE A 195 -2.50 34.68 -10.06
CA ILE A 195 -1.61 33.62 -10.61
C ILE A 195 -1.15 33.97 -12.04
N TYR A 196 -2.07 34.40 -12.91
CA TYR A 196 -1.72 34.74 -14.30
C TYR A 196 -1.01 36.10 -14.44
N ARG A 197 -1.08 36.96 -13.43
CA ARG A 197 -0.37 38.27 -13.42
C ARG A 197 1.04 38.14 -12.87
N THR A 198 1.22 37.26 -11.89
CA THR A 198 2.47 37.06 -11.18
C THR A 198 3.05 35.70 -11.57
N SER A 199 3.73 35.65 -12.71
CA SER A 199 4.24 34.40 -13.31
C SER A 199 5.37 33.73 -12.53
N SER A 200 5.82 34.29 -11.40
CA SER A 200 6.95 33.81 -10.60
C SER A 200 6.57 33.25 -9.24
N SER A 201 5.28 33.25 -8.85
CA SER A 201 4.86 32.72 -7.55
C SER A 201 4.79 31.19 -7.57
N PRO A 202 5.41 30.50 -6.59
CA PRO A 202 5.38 29.05 -6.51
C PRO A 202 4.06 28.54 -5.93
N ILE A 203 3.02 28.45 -6.77
CA ILE A 203 1.64 28.07 -6.39
C ILE A 203 1.49 26.68 -5.73
N MET A 204 2.50 25.82 -5.86
CA MET A 204 2.57 24.53 -5.17
C MET A 204 3.02 24.68 -3.70
N HIS A 205 3.73 25.76 -3.39
CA HIS A 205 4.34 26.04 -2.09
C HIS A 205 3.58 27.08 -1.28
N GLU A 206 2.98 28.10 -1.92
CA GLU A 206 2.29 29.17 -1.20
C GLU A 206 1.29 29.94 -2.07
N TYR A 207 0.26 30.50 -1.42
CA TYR A 207 -0.74 31.36 -2.04
C TYR A 207 -0.87 32.75 -1.38
N ASN A 208 -0.34 32.95 -0.16
CA ASN A 208 -0.54 34.20 0.58
C ASN A 208 0.17 35.40 -0.07
N SER A 209 1.22 35.20 -0.86
CA SER A 209 1.83 36.30 -1.64
C SER A 209 0.95 36.74 -2.82
N LEU A 210 0.04 35.88 -3.27
CA LEU A 210 -0.92 36.19 -4.33
C LEU A 210 -2.21 36.81 -3.77
N ASP A 211 -2.67 36.30 -2.63
CA ASP A 211 -3.84 36.80 -1.91
C ASP A 211 -3.59 36.78 -0.39
N PRO A 212 -3.21 37.93 0.20
CA PRO A 212 -2.95 38.07 1.63
C PRO A 212 -4.17 37.82 2.53
N ASP A 213 -5.39 37.88 1.98
CA ASP A 213 -6.64 37.72 2.74
C ASP A 213 -7.04 36.24 2.90
N LEU A 214 -6.30 35.31 2.28
CA LEU A 214 -6.53 33.87 2.43
C LEU A 214 -6.30 33.41 3.87
N ASN A 215 -7.30 32.74 4.43
CA ASN A 215 -7.21 32.14 5.75
C ASN A 215 -6.46 30.80 5.70
N MET A 216 -5.14 30.87 5.76
CA MET A 216 -4.22 29.74 5.64
C MET A 216 -3.63 29.37 7.00
N ILE A 217 -3.54 28.06 7.27
CA ILE A 217 -2.93 27.51 8.49
C ILE A 217 -1.85 26.47 8.18
N ASN A 218 -1.02 26.14 9.16
CA ASN A 218 -0.19 24.94 9.14
C ASN A 218 -0.98 23.73 9.71
N VAL A 219 -0.35 22.56 9.72
CA VAL A 219 -0.95 21.33 10.27
C VAL A 219 -1.24 21.38 11.79
N LEU A 220 -0.69 22.35 12.52
CA LEU A 220 -0.97 22.58 13.94
C LEU A 220 -2.18 23.49 14.16
N GLY A 221 -2.78 24.02 13.09
CA GLY A 221 -3.90 24.97 13.18
C GLY A 221 -3.48 26.42 13.37
N GLU A 222 -2.19 26.73 13.25
CA GLU A 222 -1.66 28.07 13.43
C GLU A 222 -1.65 28.84 12.10
N SER A 223 -1.96 30.13 12.13
CA SER A 223 -1.93 30.99 10.94
C SER A 223 -0.54 31.06 10.32
N VAL A 224 -0.48 30.97 8.98
CA VAL A 224 0.77 31.07 8.19
C VAL A 224 0.85 32.33 7.34
N SER A 225 0.03 33.36 7.62
CA SER A 225 -0.04 34.57 6.78
C SER A 225 1.30 35.30 6.61
N LYS A 226 2.21 35.19 7.58
CA LYS A 226 3.56 35.77 7.53
C LYS A 226 4.66 34.79 7.14
N TYR A 227 4.34 33.50 6.99
CA TYR A 227 5.33 32.44 6.89
C TYR A 227 6.26 32.60 5.68
N TYR A 228 5.71 33.07 4.56
CA TYR A 228 6.46 33.33 3.32
C TYR A 228 6.97 34.77 3.17
N THR A 229 6.74 35.63 4.16
CA THR A 229 7.35 36.97 4.17
C THR A 229 8.86 36.80 4.40
N ASN A 230 9.70 37.34 3.53
CA ASN A 230 11.17 37.20 3.65
C ASN A 230 11.61 35.73 3.85
N PHE A 231 11.15 34.86 2.94
CA PHE A 231 11.48 33.43 2.96
C PHE A 231 12.94 33.20 2.53
N PRO A 232 13.72 32.31 3.22
CA PRO A 232 13.27 31.35 4.24
C PRO A 232 13.43 31.83 5.70
N GLU A 233 13.92 33.04 5.97
CA GLU A 233 14.26 33.48 7.32
C GLU A 233 13.07 33.45 8.28
N THR A 234 11.93 34.05 7.90
CA THR A 234 10.73 34.08 8.75
C THR A 234 10.13 32.68 8.93
N ALA A 235 10.16 31.84 7.90
CA ALA A 235 9.75 30.44 8.02
C ALA A 235 10.59 29.71 9.08
N TRP A 236 11.90 29.92 9.10
CA TRP A 236 12.79 29.34 10.11
C TRP A 236 12.58 29.91 11.51
N GLU A 237 12.37 31.23 11.65
CA GLU A 237 12.03 31.84 12.94
C GLU A 237 10.76 31.21 13.52
N MET A 238 9.72 31.05 12.70
CA MET A 238 8.48 30.39 13.10
C MET A 238 8.71 28.92 13.48
N LEU A 239 9.43 28.15 12.65
CA LEU A 239 9.70 26.72 12.88
C LEU A 239 10.58 26.43 14.10
N ASN A 240 11.55 27.29 14.39
CA ASN A 240 12.50 27.11 15.49
C ASN A 240 11.94 27.53 16.85
N SER A 241 10.84 28.29 16.88
CA SER A 241 10.16 28.63 18.12
C SER A 241 9.22 27.52 18.59
N GLU A 242 9.07 27.38 19.91
CA GLU A 242 8.12 26.46 20.57
C GLU A 242 8.16 25.00 20.08
N GLU A 243 9.32 24.55 19.60
CA GLU A 243 9.52 23.19 19.07
C GLU A 243 8.57 22.85 17.90
N ARG A 244 8.14 23.86 17.12
CA ARG A 244 7.14 23.66 16.05
C ARG A 244 7.60 22.67 14.99
N LYS A 245 8.86 22.73 14.56
CA LYS A 245 9.42 21.79 13.57
C LYS A 245 9.39 20.33 14.02
N GLN A 246 9.37 20.07 15.33
CA GLN A 246 9.15 18.72 15.89
C GLN A 246 7.67 18.36 15.88
N LYS A 247 6.82 19.24 16.41
CA LYS A 247 5.37 19.02 16.53
C LYS A 247 4.69 18.81 15.18
N ILE A 248 5.13 19.51 14.13
CA ILE A 248 4.60 19.32 12.77
C ILE A 248 4.77 17.85 12.32
N LEU A 249 5.95 17.27 12.54
CA LEU A 249 6.25 15.88 12.15
C LEU A 249 5.52 14.82 12.98
N THR A 250 4.83 15.19 14.07
CA THR A 250 3.95 14.28 14.83
C THR A 250 2.50 14.32 14.36
N VAL A 251 2.13 15.29 13.52
CA VAL A 251 0.77 15.50 13.02
C VAL A 251 0.66 15.12 11.54
N ALA A 252 1.27 15.91 10.66
CA ALA A 252 1.24 15.67 9.22
C ALA A 252 2.32 16.48 8.51
N TYR A 253 2.85 15.94 7.41
CA TYR A 253 3.92 16.56 6.62
C TYR A 253 3.98 15.90 5.23
N VAL A 254 4.78 16.44 4.33
CA VAL A 254 5.11 15.80 3.06
C VAL A 254 6.47 15.11 3.21
N ALA A 255 6.50 13.79 3.10
CA ALA A 255 7.74 13.03 3.02
C ALA A 255 8.31 13.17 1.61
N HIS A 256 9.49 13.80 1.49
CA HIS A 256 10.10 14.09 0.19
C HIS A 256 11.32 13.21 -0.07
N PHE A 257 11.21 12.30 -1.04
CA PHE A 257 12.25 11.34 -1.43
C PHE A 257 13.05 11.86 -2.62
N SER A 258 13.63 13.05 -2.49
CA SER A 258 14.30 13.79 -3.55
C SER A 258 15.49 13.05 -4.19
N MET A 259 16.34 12.40 -3.37
CA MET A 259 17.55 11.69 -3.81
C MET A 259 17.54 10.26 -3.27
N LYS A 260 17.22 9.31 -4.15
CA LYS A 260 17.05 7.89 -3.83
C LYS A 260 18.34 7.08 -3.96
N SER A 261 19.38 7.67 -4.53
CA SER A 261 20.70 7.05 -4.67
C SER A 261 21.77 8.12 -4.84
N ASP A 262 23.05 7.75 -4.71
CA ASP A 262 24.17 8.66 -5.02
C ASP A 262 24.16 9.06 -6.51
N THR A 263 23.76 8.12 -7.39
CA THR A 263 23.60 8.36 -8.84
C THR A 263 22.46 9.32 -9.20
N ASP A 264 21.57 9.67 -8.26
CA ASP A 264 20.47 10.61 -8.53
C ASP A 264 20.95 12.05 -8.76
N PHE A 265 22.12 12.42 -8.23
CA PHE A 265 22.72 13.72 -8.50
C PHE A 265 22.99 13.90 -10.00
N GLU A 266 23.48 12.85 -10.68
CA GLU A 266 23.67 12.87 -12.13
C GLU A 266 22.34 12.78 -12.89
N LEU A 267 21.42 11.90 -12.47
CA LEU A 267 20.15 11.68 -13.16
C LEU A 267 19.28 12.94 -13.19
N ARG A 268 19.29 13.76 -12.13
CA ARG A 268 18.58 15.06 -12.09
C ARG A 268 19.06 16.01 -13.18
N ILE A 269 20.37 16.04 -13.47
CA ILE A 269 20.91 16.86 -14.57
C ILE A 269 20.46 16.31 -15.92
N GLN A 270 20.51 14.98 -16.09
CA GLN A 270 20.17 14.29 -17.35
C GLN A 270 18.68 14.40 -17.70
N ARG A 271 17.79 14.43 -16.69
CA ARG A 271 16.34 14.63 -16.85
C ARG A 271 15.97 15.95 -17.54
N GLY A 272 16.92 16.86 -17.69
CA GLY A 272 16.77 18.07 -18.49
C GLY A 272 16.35 19.24 -17.62
N THR A 273 17.29 20.16 -17.42
CA THR A 273 17.13 21.38 -16.59
C THR A 273 16.56 22.56 -17.39
N SER A 274 15.81 22.27 -18.45
CA SER A 274 15.19 23.30 -19.29
C SER A 274 13.91 23.82 -18.65
N GLY A 275 13.59 25.10 -18.90
CA GLY A 275 12.36 25.72 -18.38
C GLY A 275 12.35 25.78 -16.85
N ASP A 276 11.28 25.25 -16.26
CA ASP A 276 11.00 25.34 -14.82
C ASP A 276 11.98 24.52 -13.96
N TYR A 277 12.67 23.53 -14.55
CA TYR A 277 13.64 22.67 -13.84
C TYR A 277 15.07 23.24 -13.82
N ARG A 278 15.26 24.50 -14.21
CA ARG A 278 16.59 25.12 -14.28
C ARG A 278 17.31 25.17 -12.93
N SER A 279 16.56 25.26 -11.83
CA SER A 279 17.13 25.22 -10.47
C SER A 279 17.80 23.89 -10.15
N GLU A 280 17.43 22.78 -10.80
CA GLU A 280 18.04 21.47 -10.57
C GLU A 280 19.50 21.38 -11.04
N LEU A 281 20.00 22.32 -11.85
CA LEU A 281 21.42 22.42 -12.21
C LEU A 281 22.33 22.49 -10.99
N VAL A 282 21.83 23.04 -9.87
CA VAL A 282 22.60 23.20 -8.65
C VAL A 282 23.12 21.87 -8.12
N TRP A 283 22.36 20.77 -8.30
CA TRP A 283 22.75 19.44 -7.83
C TRP A 283 24.02 18.93 -8.53
N GLY A 284 24.23 19.30 -9.79
CA GLY A 284 25.44 18.96 -10.53
C GLY A 284 26.68 19.76 -10.13
N THR A 285 26.50 20.83 -9.35
CA THR A 285 27.61 21.67 -8.85
C THR A 285 28.10 21.24 -7.47
N TYR A 286 27.40 20.31 -6.81
CA TYR A 286 27.76 19.86 -5.48
C TYR A 286 29.08 19.07 -5.51
N SER A 287 30.02 19.48 -4.66
CA SER A 287 31.23 18.71 -4.37
C SER A 287 30.90 17.38 -3.70
N GLN A 288 31.83 16.44 -3.70
CA GLN A 288 31.65 15.16 -3.01
C GLN A 288 31.32 15.35 -1.52
N GLU A 289 31.94 16.33 -0.87
CA GLU A 289 31.67 16.68 0.53
C GLU A 289 30.23 17.18 0.73
N GLN A 290 29.74 18.04 -0.18
CA GLN A 290 28.36 18.54 -0.14
C GLN A 290 27.34 17.42 -0.34
N ARG A 291 27.62 16.48 -1.26
CA ARG A 291 26.78 15.28 -1.47
C ARG A 291 26.75 14.38 -0.23
N THR A 292 27.91 14.09 0.34
CA THR A 292 28.01 13.32 1.59
C THR A 292 27.23 14.00 2.72
N ASN A 293 27.43 15.30 2.95
CA ASN A 293 26.72 16.04 3.98
C ASN A 293 25.19 16.07 3.74
N TYR A 294 24.75 16.17 2.48
CA TYR A 294 23.34 16.06 2.12
C TYR A 294 22.76 14.70 2.51
N HIS A 295 23.45 13.60 2.17
CA HIS A 295 23.01 12.26 2.54
C HIS A 295 23.08 12.01 4.04
N GLU A 296 24.09 12.51 4.75
CA GLU A 296 24.16 12.40 6.21
C GLU A 296 22.98 13.13 6.88
N THR A 297 22.68 14.35 6.42
CA THR A 297 21.55 15.15 6.94
C THR A 297 20.22 14.46 6.67
N THR A 298 20.00 13.96 5.46
CA THR A 298 18.74 13.31 5.07
C THR A 298 18.62 11.86 5.54
N ASN A 299 19.68 11.26 6.11
CA ASN A 299 19.63 9.92 6.72
C ASN A 299 19.74 9.95 8.25
N GLU A 300 19.58 11.11 8.87
CA GLU A 300 19.90 11.33 10.28
C GLU A 300 19.03 10.52 11.25
N ILE A 301 17.73 10.39 10.96
CA ILE A 301 16.74 9.72 11.83
C ILE A 301 16.13 8.52 11.12
N SER A 302 16.12 7.37 11.79
CA SER A 302 15.31 6.21 11.39
C SER A 302 13.84 6.47 11.71
N ASP A 303 12.97 6.40 10.70
CA ASP A 303 11.52 6.57 10.81
C ASP A 303 10.81 5.49 9.99
N LEU A 304 10.20 4.52 10.69
CA LEU A 304 9.51 3.38 10.09
C LEU A 304 8.02 3.64 9.85
N TYR A 305 7.51 4.85 10.11
CA TYR A 305 6.06 5.09 10.09
C TYR A 305 5.40 4.74 8.74
N LEU A 306 5.93 5.30 7.65
CA LEU A 306 5.42 5.04 6.29
C LEU A 306 5.72 3.60 5.84
N HIS A 307 6.86 3.05 6.27
CA HIS A 307 7.25 1.67 6.00
C HIS A 307 6.26 0.67 6.61
N GLU A 308 5.97 0.80 7.90
CA GLU A 308 5.04 -0.05 8.63
C GLU A 308 3.61 0.11 8.10
N TYR A 309 3.19 1.35 7.80
CA TYR A 309 1.90 1.58 7.17
C TYR A 309 1.80 0.84 5.83
N TRP A 310 2.81 0.96 4.96
CA TRP A 310 2.77 0.34 3.65
C TRP A 310 2.85 -1.19 3.70
N LEU A 311 3.65 -1.75 4.62
CA LEU A 311 3.64 -3.18 4.92
C LEU A 311 2.27 -3.64 5.43
N SER A 312 1.59 -2.85 6.26
CA SER A 312 0.24 -3.19 6.72
C SER A 312 -0.77 -3.26 5.58
N GLN A 313 -0.66 -2.39 4.56
CA GLN A 313 -1.54 -2.44 3.39
C GLN A 313 -1.28 -3.69 2.54
N THR A 314 -0.01 -4.05 2.34
CA THR A 314 0.34 -5.26 1.56
C THR A 314 0.03 -6.56 2.32
N ALA A 315 0.10 -6.56 3.65
CA ALA A 315 -0.30 -7.70 4.47
C ALA A 315 -1.78 -8.06 4.31
N ARG A 316 -2.65 -7.11 3.92
CA ARG A 316 -4.07 -7.38 3.64
C ARG A 316 -4.29 -8.31 2.45
N ALA A 317 -3.28 -8.55 1.60
CA ALA A 317 -3.36 -9.59 0.59
C ALA A 317 -3.70 -10.96 1.21
N TRP A 318 -3.26 -11.21 2.44
CA TRP A 318 -3.57 -12.44 3.18
C TRP A 318 -5.02 -12.52 3.66
N ASP A 319 -5.73 -11.39 3.77
CA ASP A 319 -7.19 -11.37 4.06
C ASP A 319 -7.99 -12.02 2.91
N PHE A 320 -7.39 -12.08 1.71
CA PHE A 320 -7.97 -12.70 0.52
C PHE A 320 -7.38 -14.09 0.24
N SER A 321 -6.54 -14.63 1.13
CA SER A 321 -6.03 -15.98 0.98
C SER A 321 -7.12 -17.00 1.30
N ILE A 322 -7.42 -17.88 0.34
CA ILE A 322 -8.35 -19.00 0.53
C ILE A 322 -7.80 -19.98 1.58
N PHE A 323 -6.47 -20.17 1.59
CA PHE A 323 -5.77 -21.00 2.57
C PHE A 323 -4.67 -20.17 3.21
N PRO A 324 -4.91 -19.51 4.36
CA PRO A 324 -3.89 -18.72 5.02
C PRO A 324 -2.69 -19.61 5.39
N PRO A 325 -1.46 -19.10 5.30
CA PRO A 325 -0.28 -19.86 5.71
C PRO A 325 -0.40 -20.22 7.19
N SER A 326 0.02 -21.42 7.54
CA SER A 326 0.17 -21.80 8.96
C SER A 326 1.29 -20.97 9.59
N ARG A 327 1.17 -20.72 10.90
CA ARG A 327 2.25 -20.11 11.69
C ARG A 327 3.44 -21.06 11.88
N TRP A 328 3.21 -22.36 11.74
CA TRP A 328 4.18 -23.42 11.94
C TRP A 328 4.55 -24.09 10.61
N GLY A 329 5.71 -24.75 10.58
CA GLY A 329 6.17 -25.49 9.40
C GLY A 329 5.32 -26.73 9.15
N ASN A 330 5.14 -27.13 7.88
CA ASN A 330 4.44 -28.37 7.54
C ASN A 330 5.34 -29.58 7.90
N ILE A 331 4.94 -30.32 8.93
CA ILE A 331 5.68 -31.49 9.44
C ILE A 331 5.19 -32.81 8.81
N SER A 332 4.10 -32.78 8.04
CA SER A 332 3.54 -33.96 7.39
C SER A 332 4.05 -34.20 5.97
N GLN A 333 4.64 -33.19 5.34
CA GLN A 333 5.06 -33.28 3.94
C GLN A 333 6.22 -34.28 3.77
N GLY A 334 6.04 -35.23 2.86
CA GLY A 334 7.05 -36.25 2.54
C GLY A 334 7.21 -37.36 3.58
N MET A 335 6.42 -37.34 4.66
CA MET A 335 6.44 -38.38 5.68
C MET A 335 5.79 -39.68 5.20
N THR A 336 6.00 -40.74 5.98
CA THR A 336 5.37 -42.04 5.73
C THR A 336 4.00 -42.12 6.39
N ALA A 337 3.05 -42.73 5.70
CA ALA A 337 1.70 -42.93 6.19
C ALA A 337 1.20 -44.33 5.83
N THR A 338 0.28 -44.84 6.65
CA THR A 338 -0.44 -46.09 6.43
C THR A 338 -1.91 -45.91 6.81
N GLN A 339 -2.74 -46.89 6.48
CA GLN A 339 -4.16 -46.88 6.81
C GLN A 339 -4.66 -48.32 6.93
N ILE A 340 -5.80 -48.51 7.58
CA ILE A 340 -6.32 -49.85 7.91
C ILE A 340 -6.49 -50.78 6.70
N SER A 341 -6.91 -50.23 5.55
CA SER A 341 -7.15 -50.97 4.31
C SER A 341 -7.15 -50.00 3.12
N THR A 342 -7.16 -50.51 1.88
CA THR A 342 -7.38 -49.67 0.70
C THR A 342 -8.28 -50.36 -0.32
N VAL A 343 -9.07 -49.56 -1.06
CA VAL A 343 -9.82 -50.02 -2.25
C VAL A 343 -9.19 -49.55 -3.56
N HIS A 344 -8.14 -48.74 -3.50
CA HIS A 344 -7.36 -48.36 -4.67
C HIS A 344 -6.33 -49.43 -5.02
N ALA A 345 -5.84 -49.40 -6.25
CA ALA A 345 -4.69 -50.21 -6.65
C ALA A 345 -3.41 -49.71 -5.94
N GLY A 346 -2.55 -50.66 -5.54
CA GLY A 346 -1.29 -50.42 -4.82
C GLY A 346 -1.30 -51.00 -3.41
N THR A 347 -0.31 -50.61 -2.60
CA THR A 347 -0.28 -50.94 -1.16
C THR A 347 -1.07 -49.94 -0.33
N VAL A 348 -1.39 -50.29 0.92
CA VAL A 348 -2.07 -49.37 1.86
C VAL A 348 -1.22 -48.14 2.15
N GLU A 349 0.11 -48.27 2.21
CA GLU A 349 1.05 -47.17 2.43
C GLU A 349 1.19 -46.26 1.21
N GLU A 350 1.12 -46.82 -0.01
CA GLU A 350 1.12 -46.03 -1.24
C GLU A 350 -0.15 -45.18 -1.34
N ASP A 351 -1.31 -45.74 -1.00
CA ASP A 351 -2.59 -45.02 -1.01
C ASP A 351 -2.66 -43.97 0.10
N ALA A 352 -2.30 -44.35 1.34
CA ALA A 352 -2.30 -43.46 2.50
C ALA A 352 -1.41 -42.23 2.31
N ARG A 353 -0.31 -42.33 1.56
CA ARG A 353 0.61 -41.21 1.35
C ARG A 353 0.09 -40.17 0.35
N ARG A 354 -0.91 -40.50 -0.49
CA ARG A 354 -1.40 -39.60 -1.54
C ARG A 354 -1.98 -38.30 -0.97
N VAL A 355 -2.59 -38.38 0.22
CA VAL A 355 -3.14 -37.21 0.95
C VAL A 355 -2.07 -36.33 1.60
N LEU A 356 -0.77 -36.66 1.46
CA LEU A 356 0.35 -35.84 1.91
C LEU A 356 1.08 -35.14 0.74
N SER A 357 0.54 -35.25 -0.48
CA SER A 357 1.17 -34.74 -1.70
C SER A 357 1.23 -33.21 -1.80
N GLY A 358 0.31 -32.52 -1.13
CA GLY A 358 0.11 -31.08 -1.26
C GLY A 358 -0.78 -30.70 -2.44
N ASN A 359 -1.28 -31.68 -3.19
CA ASN A 359 -2.17 -31.48 -4.32
C ASN A 359 -3.64 -31.44 -3.83
N LEU A 360 -4.30 -30.29 -3.89
CA LEU A 360 -5.73 -30.15 -3.60
C LEU A 360 -6.54 -30.34 -4.88
N CYS A 361 -7.14 -31.52 -5.05
CA CYS A 361 -7.84 -31.89 -6.28
C CYS A 361 -9.36 -31.94 -6.14
N GLY A 362 -9.88 -31.77 -4.92
CA GLY A 362 -11.30 -31.84 -4.61
C GLY A 362 -11.89 -33.25 -4.74
N LYS A 363 -11.06 -34.28 -4.86
CA LYS A 363 -11.46 -35.70 -4.92
C LYS A 363 -10.75 -36.48 -3.82
N CYS A 364 -11.24 -37.66 -3.48
CA CYS A 364 -10.51 -38.54 -2.57
C CYS A 364 -9.19 -39.00 -3.21
N GLN A 365 -8.07 -38.76 -2.52
CA GLN A 365 -6.74 -39.25 -2.92
C GLN A 365 -6.40 -40.59 -2.24
N ASN A 366 -6.95 -40.84 -1.04
CA ASN A 366 -6.95 -42.17 -0.42
C ASN A 366 -8.38 -42.68 -0.20
N HIS A 367 -8.54 -43.99 -0.05
CA HIS A 367 -9.85 -44.58 0.24
C HIS A 367 -9.73 -45.96 0.90
N THR A 368 -10.35 -46.15 2.06
CA THR A 368 -10.42 -47.47 2.75
C THR A 368 -11.58 -48.32 2.23
N ALA A 369 -11.65 -49.58 2.66
CA ALA A 369 -12.84 -50.42 2.51
C ALA A 369 -13.97 -49.97 3.47
N LEU A 370 -15.13 -50.61 3.36
CA LEU A 370 -16.24 -50.41 4.29
C LEU A 370 -15.95 -51.19 5.56
N GLU A 371 -15.80 -50.50 6.68
CA GLU A 371 -15.40 -51.12 7.94
C GLU A 371 -15.79 -50.30 9.16
N HIS A 372 -15.65 -50.94 10.34
CA HIS A 372 -15.92 -50.32 11.63
C HIS A 372 -14.75 -49.44 12.04
N ASN A 373 -15.01 -48.14 12.22
CA ASN A 373 -14.04 -47.12 12.60
C ASN A 373 -12.72 -47.14 11.80
N PRO A 374 -12.74 -46.92 10.46
CA PRO A 374 -11.53 -46.91 9.65
C PRO A 374 -10.57 -45.81 10.07
N TRP A 375 -9.27 -46.09 9.98
CA TRP A 375 -8.22 -45.16 10.41
C TRP A 375 -7.10 -44.98 9.38
N TRP A 376 -6.48 -43.81 9.45
CA TRP A 376 -5.28 -43.42 8.72
C TRP A 376 -4.24 -42.92 9.73
N GLU A 377 -2.96 -43.21 9.49
CA GLU A 377 -1.86 -42.94 10.41
C GLU A 377 -0.62 -42.41 9.69
N ILE A 378 0.12 -41.52 10.35
CA ILE A 378 1.40 -40.96 9.89
C ILE A 378 2.49 -41.15 10.95
N ASP A 379 3.70 -41.52 10.52
CA ASP A 379 4.92 -41.46 11.33
C ASP A 379 5.71 -40.21 10.92
N LEU A 380 5.86 -39.27 11.86
CA LEU A 380 6.64 -38.03 11.69
C LEU A 380 8.16 -38.24 11.81
N GLU A 381 8.61 -39.50 11.93
CA GLU A 381 10.00 -39.97 12.07
C GLU A 381 10.72 -39.54 13.36
N SER A 382 10.20 -38.53 14.06
CA SER A 382 10.70 -37.99 15.32
C SER A 382 9.54 -37.42 16.14
N ILE A 383 9.76 -37.22 17.44
CA ILE A 383 8.76 -36.54 18.28
C ILE A 383 8.69 -35.08 17.84
N CYS A 384 7.50 -34.64 17.47
CA CYS A 384 7.20 -33.27 17.08
C CYS A 384 6.20 -32.65 18.05
N LEU A 385 6.26 -31.34 18.19
CA LEU A 385 5.23 -30.52 18.82
C LEU A 385 4.21 -30.14 17.74
N VAL A 386 3.05 -30.82 17.75
CA VAL A 386 2.00 -30.68 16.73
C VAL A 386 1.04 -29.58 17.15
N HIS A 387 0.96 -28.52 16.34
CA HIS A 387 0.18 -27.33 16.65
C HIS A 387 -1.10 -27.20 15.83
N GLU A 388 -1.11 -27.70 14.60
CA GLU A 388 -2.24 -27.50 13.71
C GLU A 388 -2.45 -28.72 12.80
N MET A 389 -3.71 -29.07 12.57
CA MET A 389 -4.13 -30.06 11.59
C MET A 389 -5.14 -29.42 10.64
N ARG A 390 -4.93 -29.62 9.34
CA ARG A 390 -5.91 -29.31 8.29
C ARG A 390 -6.36 -30.60 7.60
N LEU A 391 -7.66 -30.84 7.59
CA LEU A 391 -8.28 -31.93 6.83
C LEU A 391 -9.09 -31.36 5.68
N PHE A 392 -8.72 -31.78 4.47
CA PHE A 392 -9.40 -31.39 3.24
C PHE A 392 -10.27 -32.56 2.80
N ASN A 393 -11.57 -32.34 2.79
CA ASN A 393 -12.54 -33.32 2.34
C ASN A 393 -12.63 -33.33 0.81
N ARG A 394 -13.19 -34.42 0.29
CA ARG A 394 -13.58 -34.50 -1.12
C ARG A 394 -14.81 -33.63 -1.39
N LEU A 395 -14.93 -33.14 -2.62
CA LEU A 395 -16.02 -32.27 -3.09
C LEU A 395 -16.84 -32.91 -4.20
N ASP A 396 -16.42 -34.07 -4.71
CA ASP A 396 -17.08 -34.83 -5.78
C ASP A 396 -18.20 -35.77 -5.28
N GLY A 397 -18.52 -35.73 -3.99
CA GLY A 397 -19.65 -36.44 -3.38
C GLY A 397 -19.33 -37.03 -2.01
N VAL A 398 -20.38 -37.39 -1.27
CA VAL A 398 -20.34 -38.07 0.04
C VAL A 398 -19.42 -37.47 1.13
N PRO A 399 -19.30 -36.13 1.26
CA PRO A 399 -18.42 -35.51 2.27
C PRO A 399 -18.83 -35.83 3.71
N GLU A 400 -20.10 -36.20 3.95
CA GLU A 400 -20.64 -36.58 5.26
C GLU A 400 -19.95 -37.79 5.88
N ARG A 401 -19.33 -38.67 5.09
CA ARG A 401 -18.67 -39.90 5.57
C ARG A 401 -17.55 -39.65 6.56
N VAL A 402 -16.85 -38.53 6.42
CA VAL A 402 -15.73 -38.14 7.30
C VAL A 402 -16.08 -36.97 8.23
N ALA A 403 -17.38 -36.64 8.39
CA ALA A 403 -17.81 -35.52 9.23
C ALA A 403 -17.53 -35.73 10.73
N ASN A 404 -17.37 -36.98 11.18
CA ASN A 404 -17.09 -37.34 12.56
C ASN A 404 -15.81 -38.17 12.65
N PHE A 405 -14.86 -37.74 13.48
CA PHE A 405 -13.58 -38.40 13.62
C PHE A 405 -12.92 -38.11 14.97
N VAL A 406 -11.87 -38.87 15.27
CA VAL A 406 -10.96 -38.64 16.41
C VAL A 406 -9.55 -38.49 15.87
N LEU A 407 -8.86 -37.44 16.31
CA LEU A 407 -7.41 -37.32 16.15
C LEU A 407 -6.74 -37.83 17.43
N GLN A 408 -5.85 -38.80 17.28
CA GLN A 408 -5.06 -39.38 18.35
C GLN A 408 -3.58 -39.17 18.09
N GLY A 409 -2.81 -39.01 19.17
CA GLY A 409 -1.36 -38.94 19.14
C GLY A 409 -0.73 -40.10 19.93
N SER A 410 0.49 -40.46 19.56
CA SER A 410 1.32 -41.42 20.28
C SER A 410 2.80 -41.07 20.13
N LEU A 411 3.60 -41.40 21.14
CA LEU A 411 5.07 -41.26 21.11
C LEU A 411 5.76 -42.54 20.63
N ASP A 412 5.12 -43.71 20.77
CA ASP A 412 5.71 -45.03 20.61
C ASP A 412 4.92 -45.99 19.71
N ASN A 413 3.77 -45.55 19.19
CA ASN A 413 2.80 -46.35 18.43
C ASN A 413 2.17 -47.51 19.22
N GLN A 414 2.18 -47.44 20.55
CA GLN A 414 1.53 -48.41 21.45
C GLN A 414 0.48 -47.75 22.31
N GLU A 415 0.88 -46.70 23.03
CA GLU A 415 -0.03 -45.92 23.88
C GLU A 415 -0.54 -44.70 23.13
N TRP A 416 -1.87 -44.63 23.00
CA TRP A 416 -2.55 -43.59 22.22
C TRP A 416 -3.40 -42.70 23.11
N PHE A 417 -3.24 -41.39 22.97
CA PHE A 417 -4.06 -40.39 23.64
C PHE A 417 -4.89 -39.59 22.64
N VAL A 418 -6.07 -39.13 23.06
CA VAL A 418 -6.94 -38.30 22.22
C VAL A 418 -6.46 -36.87 22.24
N MET A 419 -6.18 -36.30 21.06
CA MET A 419 -5.86 -34.89 20.89
C MET A 419 -7.12 -34.06 20.66
N THR A 420 -8.03 -34.56 19.82
CA THR A 420 -9.36 -33.94 19.63
C THR A 420 -10.38 -34.95 19.13
N ARG A 421 -11.66 -34.68 19.39
CA ARG A 421 -12.80 -35.45 18.90
C ARG A 421 -13.82 -34.52 18.27
N LYS A 422 -14.15 -34.80 17.01
CA LYS A 422 -15.25 -34.16 16.29
C LYS A 422 -16.41 -35.14 16.16
N ASN A 423 -17.56 -34.79 16.72
CA ASN A 423 -18.75 -35.67 16.74
C ASN A 423 -20.06 -34.88 16.68
N ASP A 424 -20.07 -33.76 15.98
CA ASP A 424 -21.21 -32.86 15.81
C ASP A 424 -21.94 -33.06 14.47
N GLY A 425 -21.45 -33.93 13.59
CA GLY A 425 -21.99 -34.19 12.25
C GLY A 425 -21.82 -33.04 11.25
N ILE A 426 -21.17 -31.93 11.63
CA ILE A 426 -21.02 -30.77 10.75
C ILE A 426 -20.05 -31.11 9.62
N ILE A 427 -20.51 -31.02 8.38
CA ILE A 427 -19.69 -31.29 7.20
C ILE A 427 -18.69 -30.15 7.01
N TYR A 428 -17.49 -30.50 6.56
CA TYR A 428 -16.46 -29.56 6.13
C TYR A 428 -16.00 -29.90 4.71
N GLY A 429 -15.48 -28.90 4.02
CA GLY A 429 -14.99 -28.98 2.66
C GLY A 429 -13.48 -29.22 2.59
N GLY A 430 -12.87 -28.77 1.51
CA GLY A 430 -11.45 -28.95 1.22
C GLY A 430 -10.98 -27.88 0.25
N ALA A 431 -10.82 -28.25 -1.02
CA ALA A 431 -10.34 -27.36 -2.07
C ALA A 431 -11.24 -26.12 -2.35
N ASP A 432 -12.44 -26.07 -1.77
CA ASP A 432 -13.38 -24.94 -1.82
C ASP A 432 -13.04 -23.81 -0.84
N GLY A 433 -12.03 -23.99 0.01
CA GLY A 433 -11.61 -22.99 0.99
C GLY A 433 -12.11 -23.24 2.41
N HIS A 434 -12.82 -24.35 2.65
CA HIS A 434 -13.42 -24.65 3.96
C HIS A 434 -12.94 -25.99 4.56
N PRO A 435 -11.62 -26.25 4.65
CA PRO A 435 -11.11 -27.45 5.32
C PRO A 435 -11.45 -27.40 6.82
N TYR A 436 -11.46 -28.56 7.46
CA TYR A 436 -11.49 -28.59 8.92
C TYR A 436 -10.11 -28.22 9.45
N ILE A 437 -10.06 -27.26 10.38
CA ILE A 437 -8.83 -26.79 11.00
C ILE A 437 -8.92 -27.00 12.51
N TRP A 438 -7.97 -27.75 13.06
CA TRP A 438 -7.74 -27.86 14.50
C TRP A 438 -6.43 -27.17 14.86
N ILE A 439 -6.41 -26.40 15.96
CA ILE A 439 -5.23 -25.67 16.44
C ILE A 439 -5.08 -25.86 17.95
N ASP A 440 -3.85 -26.12 18.39
CA ASP A 440 -3.40 -26.01 19.77
C ASP A 440 -2.20 -25.05 19.86
N GLN A 441 -2.32 -23.99 20.67
CA GLN A 441 -1.29 -22.95 20.76
C GLN A 441 -0.02 -23.42 21.47
N SER A 442 -0.15 -24.33 22.44
CA SER A 442 0.98 -24.91 23.18
C SER A 442 1.63 -26.05 22.40
N GLY A 443 0.87 -26.66 21.49
CA GLY A 443 1.25 -27.82 20.73
C GLY A 443 1.29 -29.08 21.59
N ILE A 444 1.11 -30.23 20.93
CA ILE A 444 1.04 -31.53 21.60
C ILE A 444 2.15 -32.43 21.06
N GLN A 445 2.93 -33.02 21.97
CA GLN A 445 4.01 -33.92 21.59
C GLN A 445 3.46 -35.23 21.02
N ALA A 446 3.80 -35.53 19.77
CA ALA A 446 3.47 -36.79 19.12
C ALA A 446 4.54 -37.13 18.07
N ARG A 447 4.81 -38.42 17.89
CA ARG A 447 5.53 -38.94 16.71
C ARG A 447 4.57 -39.56 15.72
N PHE A 448 3.59 -40.30 16.23
CA PHE A 448 2.55 -40.94 15.43
C PHE A 448 1.24 -40.18 15.63
N LEU A 449 0.53 -39.95 14.54
CA LEU A 449 -0.80 -39.35 14.56
C LEU A 449 -1.76 -40.27 13.82
N ARG A 450 -2.95 -40.48 14.39
CA ARG A 450 -3.99 -41.32 13.79
C ARG A 450 -5.30 -40.57 13.73
N ILE A 451 -5.94 -40.60 12.57
CA ILE A 451 -7.30 -40.10 12.35
C ILE A 451 -8.21 -41.29 12.17
N THR A 452 -9.19 -41.43 13.06
CA THR A 452 -10.18 -42.51 13.03
C THR A 452 -11.55 -41.93 12.74
N ILE A 453 -12.19 -42.34 11.65
CA ILE A 453 -13.57 -41.95 11.33
C ILE A 453 -14.52 -42.73 12.23
N LEU A 454 -15.53 -42.08 12.79
CA LEU A 454 -16.47 -42.72 13.71
C LEU A 454 -17.67 -43.31 12.97
N GLY A 455 -17.87 -44.63 13.03
CA GLY A 455 -19.02 -45.30 12.44
C GLY A 455 -18.88 -46.82 12.37
N GLU A 456 -20.01 -47.53 12.39
CA GLU A 456 -20.08 -49.00 12.31
C GLU A 456 -19.77 -49.55 10.91
N GLU A 457 -20.26 -48.87 9.87
CA GLU A 457 -20.03 -49.20 8.47
C GLU A 457 -19.75 -47.90 7.70
N THR A 458 -18.50 -47.47 7.67
CA THR A 458 -18.10 -46.24 6.97
C THR A 458 -16.79 -46.41 6.19
N TYR A 459 -16.43 -45.37 5.44
CA TYR A 459 -15.19 -45.29 4.68
C TYR A 459 -14.38 -44.10 5.19
N LEU A 460 -13.06 -44.22 5.17
CA LEU A 460 -12.15 -43.09 5.31
C LEU A 460 -11.65 -42.67 3.93
N HIS A 461 -11.78 -41.38 3.64
CA HIS A 461 -11.23 -40.76 2.45
C HIS A 461 -10.96 -39.27 2.69
N PHE A 462 -9.86 -38.78 2.15
CA PHE A 462 -9.53 -37.36 2.17
C PHE A 462 -9.00 -36.92 0.81
N ASP A 463 -9.15 -35.63 0.51
CA ASP A 463 -8.38 -34.98 -0.55
C ASP A 463 -6.94 -34.79 -0.07
N GLN A 464 -6.76 -34.17 1.10
CA GLN A 464 -5.44 -33.86 1.64
C GLN A 464 -5.49 -33.81 3.16
N ILE A 465 -4.37 -34.15 3.80
CA ILE A 465 -4.11 -33.98 5.22
C ILE A 465 -2.84 -33.15 5.35
N GLN A 466 -2.84 -32.20 6.29
CA GLN A 466 -1.64 -31.44 6.63
C GLN A 466 -1.53 -31.33 8.15
N PHE A 467 -0.34 -31.59 8.68
CA PHE A 467 0.01 -31.25 10.05
C PHE A 467 1.12 -30.21 10.06
N PHE A 468 0.99 -29.24 10.95
CA PHE A 468 1.98 -28.20 11.15
C PHE A 468 2.48 -28.18 12.60
N GLY A 469 3.76 -27.89 12.74
CA GLY A 469 4.43 -27.86 14.03
C GLY A 469 5.94 -27.72 13.90
N GLU A 470 6.66 -28.22 14.90
CA GLU A 470 8.12 -28.21 14.95
C GLU A 470 8.66 -29.49 15.62
N LYS A 471 9.94 -29.82 15.42
CA LYS A 471 10.56 -30.95 16.11
C LYS A 471 10.67 -30.65 17.60
N ALA A 472 10.33 -31.60 18.46
CA ALA A 472 10.53 -31.44 19.89
C ALA A 472 12.04 -31.45 20.18
N SER A 473 12.49 -30.44 20.92
CA SER A 473 13.89 -30.24 21.35
C SER A 473 14.34 -31.27 22.37
#